data_AF-A0A5F1SAL0-F1
#
_entry.id   AF-A0A5F1SAL0-F1
#
_cell.length_a   1.000
_cell.length_b   1.000
_cell.length_c   1.000
_cell.angle_alpha   90.00
_cell.angle_beta   90.00
_cell.angle_gamma   90.00
#
_symmetry.space_group_name_H-M   'P 1'
#
loop_
_entity.id
_entity.type
_entity.pdbx_description
1 polymer ?
#
loop_
_entity_poly.entity_id
_entity_poly.type
_entity_poly.pdbx_seq_one_letter_code
_entity_poly.pdbx_strand_id
1 'polypeptide(L)'
;MYDREVRFRMEDTMNAARLEYTEKGVMNLASRRCDIIRISQSSAVLAILTQYNLPKQFYLDIPDARISKVGCVLMKVFSNNTVEVRFLRLLTEKEMNKIFVYSTHPAHKNRVLDIRS
;
A
#
# COMPACT_ATOMS: atom_id res chain seq x y z
N MET A 1 -9.43 27.53 6.53
CA MET A 1 -8.11 27.16 7.08
C MET A 1 -7.75 25.83 6.42
N TYR A 2 -6.84 25.82 5.44
CA TYR A 2 -6.44 24.57 4.79
C TYR A 2 -5.50 23.84 5.73
N ASP A 3 -6.00 22.74 6.30
CA ASP A 3 -5.18 21.78 7.02
C ASP A 3 -4.10 21.30 6.03
N ARG A 4 -2.84 21.70 6.25
CA ARG A 4 -1.73 21.22 5.43
C ARG A 4 -1.53 19.76 5.83
N GLU A 5 -2.15 18.84 5.09
CA GLU A 5 -1.93 17.40 5.29
C GLU A 5 -0.41 17.16 5.37
N VAL A 6 0.02 16.54 6.48
CA VAL A 6 1.43 16.22 6.72
C VAL A 6 1.91 15.33 5.58
N ARG A 7 2.85 15.85 4.78
CA ARG A 7 3.45 15.09 3.69
C ARG A 7 4.59 14.24 4.23
N PHE A 8 4.33 12.95 4.34
CA PHE A 8 5.36 11.97 4.67
C PHE A 8 6.22 11.68 3.45
N ARG A 9 7.52 11.55 3.65
CA ARG A 9 8.44 11.21 2.57
C ARG A 9 8.11 9.79 2.07
N MET A 10 7.99 9.66 0.75
CA MET A 10 7.85 8.35 0.11
C MET A 10 9.22 7.68 0.01
N GLU A 11 9.29 6.42 0.40
CA GLU A 11 10.45 5.55 0.23
C GLU A 11 10.15 4.48 -0.82
N ASP A 12 11.13 4.16 -1.66
CA ASP A 12 11.04 3.10 -2.65
C ASP A 12 10.99 1.74 -1.97
N THR A 13 10.12 0.85 -2.44
CA THR A 13 9.98 -0.51 -1.92
C THR A 13 9.56 -1.46 -3.03
N MET A 14 9.60 -2.77 -2.78
CA MET A 14 9.10 -3.80 -3.69
C MET A 14 8.43 -4.89 -2.85
N ASN A 15 7.22 -4.60 -2.37
CA ASN A 15 6.41 -5.56 -1.62
C ASN A 15 5.25 -6.04 -2.49
N ALA A 16 5.03 -7.36 -2.51
CA ALA A 16 3.80 -7.90 -3.05
C ALA A 16 2.61 -7.50 -2.15
N ALA A 17 1.51 -7.10 -2.76
CA ALA A 17 0.30 -6.70 -2.08
C ALA A 17 -0.95 -7.16 -2.81
N ARG A 18 -2.10 -7.00 -2.17
CA ARG A 18 -3.41 -7.32 -2.73
C ARG A 18 -4.39 -6.19 -2.47
N LEU A 19 -5.12 -5.80 -3.51
CA LEU A 19 -6.28 -4.93 -3.39
C LEU A 19 -7.52 -5.80 -3.18
N GLU A 20 -8.23 -5.56 -2.09
CA GLU A 20 -9.46 -6.27 -1.74
C GLU A 20 -10.64 -5.30 -1.74
N TYR A 21 -11.65 -5.60 -2.53
CA TYR A 21 -12.85 -4.77 -2.65
C TYR A 21 -14.08 -5.61 -3.00
N THR A 22 -15.25 -5.06 -2.71
CA THR A 22 -16.52 -5.68 -3.09
C THR A 22 -16.89 -5.27 -4.51
N GLU A 23 -17.19 -6.26 -5.35
CA GLU A 23 -17.79 -6.03 -6.66
C GLU A 23 -19.31 -6.08 -6.57
N LYS A 24 -19.99 -5.12 -7.22
CA LYS A 24 -21.45 -5.14 -7.47
C LYS A 24 -22.33 -5.31 -6.22
N GLY A 25 -22.01 -4.58 -5.16
CA GLY A 25 -22.95 -4.30 -4.06
C GLY A 25 -23.02 -5.36 -2.97
N VAL A 26 -23.00 -6.67 -3.25
CA VAL A 26 -23.03 -7.70 -2.19
C VAL A 26 -22.46 -9.04 -2.69
N MET A 27 -21.66 -9.70 -1.85
CA MET A 27 -21.20 -11.12 -1.87
C MET A 27 -19.90 -11.50 -2.58
N ASN A 28 -19.37 -10.76 -3.56
CA ASN A 28 -18.10 -11.14 -4.21
C ASN A 28 -16.94 -10.23 -3.79
N LEU A 29 -16.08 -10.73 -2.90
CA LEU A 29 -14.80 -10.12 -2.59
C LEU A 29 -13.83 -10.39 -3.74
N ALA A 30 -13.52 -9.37 -4.52
CA ALA A 30 -12.44 -9.44 -5.48
C ALA A 30 -11.11 -9.16 -4.78
N SER A 31 -10.12 -10.01 -5.04
CA SER A 31 -8.73 -9.81 -4.62
C SER A 31 -7.83 -9.76 -5.85
N ARG A 32 -7.08 -8.67 -6.01
CA ARG A 32 -6.19 -8.44 -7.16
C ARG A 32 -4.77 -8.21 -6.67
N ARG A 33 -3.79 -8.88 -7.29
CA ARG A 33 -2.37 -8.70 -6.96
C ARG A 33 -1.85 -7.38 -7.51
N CYS A 34 -0.99 -6.73 -6.74
CA CYS A 34 -0.22 -5.55 -7.12
C CYS A 34 1.12 -5.56 -6.41
N ASP A 35 2.00 -4.66 -6.81
CA ASP A 35 3.26 -4.40 -6.10
C ASP A 35 3.24 -2.99 -5.54
N ILE A 36 3.68 -2.84 -4.29
CA ILE A 36 3.95 -1.54 -3.69
C ILE A 36 5.34 -1.13 -4.16
N ILE A 37 5.41 -0.08 -4.96
CA ILE A 37 6.68 0.43 -5.50
C ILE A 37 7.24 1.59 -4.69
N ARG A 38 6.35 2.35 -4.02
CA ARG A 38 6.72 3.42 -3.09
C ARG A 38 5.69 3.51 -1.96
N ILE A 39 6.14 3.82 -0.76
CA ILE A 39 5.26 3.92 0.41
C ILE A 39 5.73 4.98 1.41
N SER A 40 4.78 5.59 2.10
CA SER A 40 4.98 6.45 3.26
C SER A 40 4.00 6.03 4.37
N GLN A 41 3.99 6.76 5.49
CA GLN A 41 3.02 6.51 6.56
C GLN A 41 1.57 6.77 6.13
N SER A 42 1.31 7.64 5.15
CA SER A 42 -0.05 8.06 4.77
C SER A 42 -0.47 7.63 3.36
N SER A 43 0.44 7.15 2.53
CA SER A 43 0.16 6.88 1.12
C SER A 43 1.08 5.82 0.52
N ALA A 44 0.66 5.26 -0.61
CA ALA A 44 1.47 4.36 -1.42
C ALA A 44 1.29 4.63 -2.92
N VAL A 45 2.30 4.26 -3.70
CA VAL A 45 2.17 4.06 -5.14
C VAL A 45 2.19 2.57 -5.41
N LEU A 46 1.16 2.08 -6.08
CA LEU A 46 1.00 0.68 -6.44
C LEU A 46 1.22 0.52 -7.95
N ALA A 47 1.98 -0.50 -8.35
CA ALA A 47 2.00 -1.00 -9.72
C ALA A 47 0.95 -2.09 -9.88
N ILE A 48 0.07 -1.93 -10.87
CA ILE A 48 -0.99 -2.90 -11.19
C ILE A 48 -0.65 -3.61 -12.50
N LEU A 49 -0.95 -4.91 -12.57
CA LEU A 49 -0.61 -5.73 -13.74
C LEU A 49 -1.48 -5.42 -14.96
N THR A 50 -2.72 -4.97 -14.74
CA THR A 50 -3.69 -4.70 -15.81
C THR A 50 -4.49 -3.45 -15.51
N GLN A 51 -4.89 -2.71 -16.55
CA GLN A 51 -5.81 -1.60 -16.41
C GLN A 51 -7.23 -2.15 -16.27
N TYR A 52 -7.82 -1.97 -15.10
CA TYR A 52 -9.22 -2.26 -14.83
C TYR A 52 -9.86 -1.09 -14.08
N ASN A 53 -11.18 -1.09 -14.00
CA ASN A 53 -11.91 -0.10 -13.19
C ASN A 53 -11.63 -0.34 -11.71
N LEU A 54 -10.58 0.30 -11.20
CA LEU A 54 -10.24 0.31 -9.79
C LEU A 54 -11.36 1.00 -8.99
N PRO A 55 -11.81 0.41 -7.88
CA PRO A 55 -12.76 1.08 -7.01
C PRO A 55 -12.13 2.32 -6.37
N LYS A 56 -12.96 3.31 -6.03
CA LYS A 56 -12.50 4.51 -5.32
C LYS A 56 -11.97 4.21 -3.92
N GLN A 57 -12.47 3.16 -3.28
CA GLN A 57 -12.08 2.73 -1.95
C GLN A 57 -11.91 1.21 -1.93
N PHE A 58 -10.88 0.74 -1.24
CA PHE A 58 -10.55 -0.68 -1.11
C PHE A 58 -9.65 -0.90 0.09
N TYR A 59 -9.45 -2.16 0.45
CA TYR A 59 -8.46 -2.57 1.43
C TYR A 59 -7.17 -3.00 0.74
N LEU A 60 -6.03 -2.58 1.27
CA LEU A 60 -4.71 -3.06 0.87
C LEU A 60 -4.23 -4.08 1.91
N ASP A 61 -3.85 -5.26 1.42
CA ASP A 61 -3.25 -6.34 2.19
C ASP A 61 -1.79 -6.53 1.76
N ILE A 62 -0.89 -6.63 2.73
CA ILE A 62 0.55 -6.82 2.56
C ILE A 62 0.95 -8.12 3.28
N PRO A 63 0.83 -9.28 2.60
CA PRO A 63 0.92 -10.59 3.23
C PRO A 63 2.24 -10.83 3.97
N ASP A 64 3.37 -10.54 3.34
CA ASP A 64 4.70 -10.85 3.88
C ASP A 64 5.00 -10.07 5.17
N ALA A 65 4.53 -8.81 5.23
CA ALA A 65 4.63 -7.96 6.41
C ALA A 65 3.55 -8.26 7.47
N ARG A 66 2.59 -9.16 7.18
CA ARG A 66 1.41 -9.45 8.00
C ARG A 66 0.60 -8.19 8.36
N ILE A 67 0.46 -7.29 7.39
CA ILE A 67 -0.33 -6.07 7.53
C ILE A 67 -1.56 -6.23 6.65
N SER A 68 -2.70 -6.49 7.28
CA SER A 68 -3.95 -6.74 6.58
C SER A 68 -4.92 -5.57 6.69
N LYS A 69 -5.77 -5.42 5.68
CA LYS A 69 -6.94 -4.53 5.69
C LYS A 69 -6.60 -3.05 5.94
N VAL A 70 -5.55 -2.54 5.30
CA VAL A 70 -5.28 -1.09 5.29
C VAL A 70 -6.30 -0.41 4.38
N GLY A 71 -7.26 0.32 4.94
CA GLY A 71 -8.23 1.06 4.15
C GLY A 71 -7.55 2.12 3.28
N CYS A 72 -7.87 2.16 2.00
CA CYS A 72 -7.26 3.02 1.00
C CYS A 72 -8.31 3.79 0.19
N VAL A 73 -7.96 5.01 -0.21
CA VAL A 73 -8.69 5.81 -1.18
C VAL A 73 -7.81 6.02 -2.41
N LEU A 74 -8.36 5.75 -3.59
CA LEU A 74 -7.69 6.02 -4.85
C LEU A 74 -7.58 7.53 -5.09
N MET A 75 -6.37 8.05 -5.21
CA MET A 75 -6.11 9.46 -5.42
C MET A 75 -5.88 9.78 -6.90
N LYS A 76 -5.05 8.97 -7.56
CA LYS A 76 -4.65 9.19 -8.95
C LYS A 76 -4.35 7.89 -9.65
N VAL A 77 -4.76 7.81 -10.92
CA VAL A 77 -4.37 6.74 -11.84
C VAL A 77 -3.41 7.34 -12.86
N PHE A 78 -2.25 6.73 -13.03
CA PHE A 78 -1.25 7.14 -14.03
C PHE A 78 -1.35 6.26 -15.27
N SER A 79 -0.88 6.76 -16.41
CA SER A 79 -0.89 6.03 -17.68
C SER A 79 0.08 4.84 -17.75
N ASN A 80 1.02 4.74 -16.79
CA ASN A 80 2.04 3.69 -16.72
C ASN A 80 1.63 2.51 -15.82
N ASN A 81 0.33 2.22 -15.69
CA ASN A 81 -0.20 1.17 -14.83
C ASN A 81 0.23 1.31 -13.36
N THR A 82 0.39 2.55 -12.89
CA THR A 82 0.58 2.82 -11.47
C THR A 82 -0.57 3.66 -10.94
N VAL A 83 -0.83 3.53 -9.63
CA VAL A 83 -1.86 4.30 -8.94
C VAL A 83 -1.33 4.84 -7.63
N GLU A 84 -1.73 6.06 -7.31
CA GLU A 84 -1.47 6.67 -6.01
C GLU A 84 -2.70 6.50 -5.13
N VAL A 85 -2.45 6.02 -3.91
CA VAL A 85 -3.49 5.72 -2.93
C VAL A 85 -3.14 6.40 -1.61
N ARG A 86 -4.15 6.89 -0.91
CA ARG A 86 -4.03 7.44 0.43
C ARG A 86 -4.63 6.48 1.43
N PHE A 87 -3.94 6.24 2.53
CA PHE A 87 -4.44 5.40 3.62
C PHE A 87 -5.48 6.16 4.45
N LEU A 88 -6.50 5.44 4.91
CA LEU A 88 -7.54 5.97 5.82
C LEU A 88 -7.03 6.14 7.25
N ARG A 89 -5.89 5.52 7.57
CA ARG A 89 -5.13 5.72 8.82
C ARG A 89 -3.65 5.83 8.50
N LEU A 90 -2.89 6.45 9.39
CA LEU A 90 -1.43 6.37 9.31
C LEU A 90 -0.96 4.95 9.64
N LEU A 91 0.05 4.50 8.91
CA LEU A 91 0.83 3.33 9.27
C LEU A 91 1.76 3.70 10.43
N THR A 92 1.83 2.81 11.40
CA THR A 92 2.76 2.96 12.52
C THR A 92 4.20 2.75 12.07
N GLU A 93 5.16 3.25 12.81
CA GLU A 93 6.59 3.00 12.55
C GLU A 93 6.92 1.50 12.54
N LYS A 94 6.29 0.72 13.44
CA LYS A 94 6.44 -0.74 13.48
C LYS A 94 5.94 -1.42 12.21
N GLU A 95 4.84 -0.94 11.63
CA GLU A 95 4.32 -1.42 10.36
C GLU A 95 5.24 -1.03 9.19
N MET A 96 5.69 0.22 9.14
CA MET A 96 6.65 0.68 8.13
C MET A 96 7.93 -0.16 8.16
N ASN A 97 8.50 -0.41 9.35
CA ASN A 97 9.68 -1.24 9.50
C ASN A 97 9.46 -2.68 9.01
N LYS A 98 8.31 -3.29 9.30
CA LYS A 98 7.97 -4.61 8.75
C LYS A 98 7.94 -4.60 7.22
N ILE A 99 7.26 -3.62 6.62
CA ILE A 99 7.17 -3.50 5.16
C ILE A 99 8.56 -3.45 4.55
N PHE A 100 9.46 -2.65 5.12
CA PHE A 100 10.81 -2.52 4.61
C PHE A 100 11.65 -3.79 4.84
N VAL A 101 11.56 -4.45 5.99
CA VAL A 101 12.28 -5.71 6.25
C VAL A 101 11.86 -6.82 5.27
N TYR A 102 10.58 -6.89 4.92
CA TYR A 102 10.05 -7.90 3.98
C TYR A 102 10.03 -7.41 2.52
N SER A 103 10.67 -6.30 2.22
CA SER A 103 10.79 -5.76 0.86
C SER A 103 11.89 -6.49 0.10
N THR A 104 11.66 -6.77 -1.18
CA THR A 104 12.71 -7.31 -2.07
C THR A 104 13.60 -6.20 -2.67
N HIS A 105 13.34 -4.94 -2.33
CA HIS A 105 14.09 -3.81 -2.85
C HIS A 105 15.57 -3.83 -2.37
N PRO A 106 16.57 -3.59 -3.24
CA PRO A 106 17.99 -3.67 -2.87
C PRO A 106 18.39 -2.80 -1.68
N ALA A 107 17.76 -1.63 -1.51
CA ALA A 107 18.02 -0.72 -0.40
C ALA A 107 17.63 -1.29 0.98
N HIS A 108 16.84 -2.36 1.01
CA HIS A 108 16.29 -2.93 2.24
C HIS A 108 16.89 -4.28 2.64
N LYS A 109 17.81 -4.83 1.83
CA LYS A 109 18.38 -6.17 1.99
C LYS A 109 18.95 -6.47 3.39
N ASN A 110 19.47 -5.45 4.08
CA ASN A 110 20.10 -5.58 5.39
C ASN A 110 19.22 -5.08 6.55
N ARG A 111 17.95 -4.72 6.30
CA ARG A 111 17.05 -4.33 7.38
C ARG A 111 16.63 -5.57 8.15
N VAL A 112 16.71 -5.48 9.48
CA VAL A 112 16.31 -6.54 10.40
C VAL A 112 15.16 -6.06 11.26
N LEU A 113 14.27 -6.97 11.63
CA LEU A 113 13.22 -6.70 12.62
C LEU A 113 13.87 -6.56 13.99
N ASP A 114 13.60 -5.45 14.67
CA ASP A 114 13.85 -5.38 16.10
C ASP A 114 12.72 -6.12 16.82
N ILE A 115 13.05 -7.25 17.45
CA ILE A 115 12.10 -8.14 18.14
C ILE A 115 12.03 -7.78 19.64
N ARG A 116 12.86 -6.84 20.11
CA ARG A 116 13.06 -6.59 21.56
C ARG A 116 12.26 -5.42 22.14
N SER A 117 11.41 -4.77 21.34
CA SER A 117 10.61 -3.59 21.73
C SER A 117 9.13 -3.89 21.90
#